data_AF-A0A257ASZ7-F1
#
_entry.id   AF-A0A257ASZ7-F1
#
_cell.length_a   1.000
_cell.length_b   1.000
_cell.length_c   1.000
_cell.angle_alpha   90.00
_cell.angle_beta   90.00
_cell.angle_gamma   90.00
#
_symmetry.space_group_name_H-M   'P 1'
#
loop_
_entity.id
_entity.type
_entity.pdbx_description
1 polymer ?
#
loop_
_entity_poly.entity_id
_entity_poly.type
_entity_poly.pdbx_seq_one_letter_code
_entity_poly.pdbx_strand_id
1 'polypeptide(L)'
;MRPRLKSCPLRSRGRRPFPRSPAPVLLSPPPFLLSPVLLSPVLARLQRTAGSLAPDLDHKHSKIHRWSYTGSVSFGAALYLLSHEPFQALAVTAALVLTVFLLSRLKHRGFTHHAPGVVIFAVLLYAAFSVLNFSSPVVVTGFGVAGYLSHLAADFFSTRSKRKANKASKQTGKRASK
;
A
#
# COMPACT_ATOMS: atom_id res chain seq x y z
N MET A 1 -79.37 57.53 16.70
CA MET A 1 -78.12 58.27 16.34
C MET A 1 -77.16 57.28 15.66
N ARG A 2 -76.48 57.76 14.60
CA ARG A 2 -75.87 57.04 13.46
C ARG A 2 -75.14 55.70 13.75
N PRO A 3 -75.25 54.67 12.86
CA PRO A 3 -74.44 53.47 12.94
C PRO A 3 -73.02 53.72 12.39
N ARG A 4 -72.00 53.26 13.12
CA ARG A 4 -70.60 53.27 12.67
C ARG A 4 -70.28 51.95 11.94
N LEU A 5 -70.07 52.05 10.63
CA LEU A 5 -69.46 51.02 9.81
C LEU A 5 -68.00 50.82 10.24
N LYS A 6 -67.64 49.61 10.68
CA LYS A 6 -66.25 49.21 10.93
C LYS A 6 -65.71 48.54 9.66
N SER A 7 -64.72 49.19 9.06
CA SER A 7 -63.95 48.79 7.90
C SER A 7 -63.00 47.62 8.21
N CYS A 8 -63.02 46.60 7.36
CA CYS A 8 -62.03 45.51 7.29
C CYS A 8 -60.67 46.00 6.76
N PRO A 9 -59.53 45.59 7.33
CA PRO A 9 -58.24 45.73 6.68
C PRO A 9 -57.85 44.49 5.87
N LEU A 10 -57.30 44.77 4.69
CA LEU A 10 -56.84 43.84 3.66
C LEU A 10 -55.73 42.89 4.13
N ARG A 11 -55.89 41.63 3.69
CA ARG A 11 -54.99 40.50 3.85
C ARG A 11 -53.74 40.66 2.97
N SER A 12 -52.60 41.02 3.54
CA SER A 12 -51.30 40.99 2.84
C SER A 12 -50.75 39.55 2.82
N ARG A 13 -50.70 38.95 1.62
CA ARG A 13 -50.05 37.65 1.39
C ARG A 13 -48.52 37.82 1.42
N GLY A 14 -47.90 37.45 2.53
CA GLY A 14 -46.45 37.28 2.63
C GLY A 14 -45.97 36.14 1.71
N ARG A 15 -45.08 36.47 0.77
CA ARG A 15 -44.34 35.50 -0.06
C ARG A 15 -43.41 34.70 0.86
N ARG A 16 -43.52 33.36 0.85
CA ARG A 16 -42.54 32.49 1.50
C ARG A 16 -41.25 32.49 0.68
N PRO A 17 -40.05 32.63 1.27
CA PRO A 17 -38.81 32.40 0.57
C PRO A 17 -38.65 30.90 0.27
N PHE A 18 -38.34 30.56 -0.98
CA PHE A 18 -37.98 29.21 -1.40
C PHE A 18 -36.72 28.74 -0.64
N PRO A 19 -36.64 27.47 -0.21
CA PRO A 19 -35.41 26.92 0.34
C PRO A 19 -34.37 26.81 -0.78
N ARG A 20 -33.22 27.45 -0.57
CA ARG A 20 -32.04 27.29 -1.43
C ARG A 20 -31.59 25.83 -1.33
N SER A 21 -31.53 25.13 -2.46
CA SER A 21 -30.89 23.81 -2.55
C SER A 21 -29.46 23.89 -1.96
N PRO A 22 -29.05 22.95 -1.10
CA PRO A 22 -27.67 22.89 -0.66
C PRO A 22 -26.79 22.60 -1.88
N ALA A 23 -25.82 23.48 -2.13
CA ALA A 23 -24.78 23.27 -3.12
C ALA A 23 -24.08 21.93 -2.86
N PRO A 24 -23.67 21.18 -3.91
CA PRO A 24 -22.86 19.99 -3.71
C PRO A 24 -21.58 20.39 -2.99
N VAL A 25 -21.41 19.88 -1.77
CA VAL A 25 -20.14 19.94 -1.04
C VAL A 25 -19.14 19.18 -1.89
N LEU A 26 -18.37 19.93 -2.67
CA LEU A 26 -17.23 19.43 -3.41
C LEU A 26 -16.26 18.90 -2.35
N LEU A 27 -16.31 17.59 -2.12
CA LEU A 27 -15.46 16.87 -1.19
C LEU A 27 -14.03 16.96 -1.73
N SER A 28 -13.35 18.08 -1.46
CA SER A 28 -11.93 18.21 -1.75
C SER A 28 -11.24 17.05 -1.04
N PRO A 29 -10.45 16.22 -1.74
CA PRO A 29 -9.70 15.16 -1.08
C PRO A 29 -8.89 15.78 0.06
N PRO A 30 -8.78 15.10 1.22
CA PRO A 30 -8.07 15.65 2.36
C PRO A 30 -6.66 16.07 1.94
N PRO A 31 -6.18 17.25 2.38
CA PRO A 31 -4.90 17.84 1.94
C PRO A 31 -3.67 16.97 2.24
N PHE A 32 -3.84 15.89 3.01
CA PHE A 32 -2.83 14.87 3.26
C PHE A 32 -2.43 14.04 2.03
N LEU A 33 -3.16 14.15 0.91
CA LEU A 33 -2.80 13.45 -0.34
C LEU A 33 -1.86 14.26 -1.27
N LEU A 34 -1.52 15.51 -0.92
CA LEU A 34 -0.76 16.42 -1.78
C LEU A 34 0.42 17.13 -1.09
N SER A 35 0.96 16.59 0.00
CA SER A 35 2.30 17.02 0.40
C SER A 35 3.33 16.23 -0.43
N PRO A 36 4.19 16.88 -1.25
CA PRO A 36 5.40 16.24 -1.70
C PRO A 36 6.31 16.21 -0.48
N VAL A 37 6.17 15.16 0.34
CA VAL A 37 7.24 14.80 1.25
C VAL A 37 8.44 14.62 0.33
N LEU A 38 9.44 15.50 0.47
CA LEU A 38 10.75 15.43 -0.17
C LEU A 38 11.48 14.19 0.34
N LEU A 39 10.89 13.02 0.10
CA LEU A 39 11.64 11.79 0.03
C LEU A 39 12.54 11.98 -1.18
N SER A 40 13.85 11.95 -0.94
CA SER A 40 14.78 12.05 -2.05
C SER A 40 14.37 11.02 -3.11
N PRO A 41 14.35 11.39 -4.40
CA PRO A 41 13.96 10.46 -5.47
C PRO A 41 14.82 9.19 -5.43
N VAL A 42 16.02 9.28 -4.86
CA VAL A 42 16.90 8.16 -4.52
C VAL A 42 16.24 7.21 -3.49
N LEU A 43 15.78 7.72 -2.34
CA LEU A 43 15.14 6.89 -1.32
C LEU A 43 13.85 6.23 -1.82
N ALA A 44 13.04 6.96 -2.60
CA ALA A 44 11.84 6.39 -3.22
C ALA A 44 12.17 5.25 -4.19
N ARG A 45 13.24 5.39 -5.00
CA ARG A 45 13.73 4.32 -5.88
C ARG A 45 14.22 3.12 -5.08
N LEU A 46 15.05 3.35 -4.06
CA LEU A 46 15.59 2.30 -3.20
C LEU A 46 14.47 1.49 -2.53
N GLN A 47 13.44 2.17 -2.02
CA GLN A 47 12.30 1.49 -1.42
C GLN A 47 11.51 0.66 -2.42
N ARG A 48 11.25 1.21 -3.61
CA ARG A 48 10.55 0.45 -4.66
C ARG A 48 11.36 -0.78 -5.10
N THR A 49 12.68 -0.65 -5.25
CA THR A 49 13.53 -1.79 -5.58
C THR A 49 13.57 -2.82 -4.46
N ALA A 50 13.69 -2.39 -3.20
CA ALA A 50 13.70 -3.29 -2.05
C ALA A 50 12.37 -4.06 -1.93
N GLY A 51 11.25 -3.36 -2.09
CA GLY A 51 9.93 -3.96 -2.10
C GLY A 51 9.72 -4.96 -3.24
N SER A 52 10.22 -4.65 -4.45
CA SER A 52 10.15 -5.58 -5.59
C SER A 52 11.00 -6.84 -5.42
N LEU A 53 12.03 -6.81 -4.55
CA LEU A 53 12.89 -7.95 -4.24
C LEU A 53 12.37 -8.78 -3.05
N ALA A 54 11.45 -8.23 -2.25
CA ALA A 54 10.95 -8.90 -1.06
C ALA A 54 10.24 -10.24 -1.34
N PRO A 55 9.45 -10.41 -2.43
CA PRO A 55 8.84 -11.70 -2.74
C PRO A 55 9.87 -12.81 -3.03
N ASP A 56 11.01 -12.45 -3.64
CA ASP A 56 12.08 -13.37 -4.03
C ASP A 56 12.90 -13.92 -2.86
N LEU A 57 12.70 -13.39 -1.65
CA LEU A 57 13.34 -13.90 -0.43
C LEU A 57 12.99 -15.37 -0.16
N ASP A 58 11.89 -15.88 -0.70
CA ASP A 58 11.47 -17.28 -0.56
C ASP A 58 12.18 -18.24 -1.55
N HIS A 59 13.01 -17.72 -2.47
CA HIS A 59 13.70 -18.55 -3.46
C HIS A 59 14.98 -19.14 -2.86
N LYS A 60 14.89 -20.36 -2.32
CA LYS A 60 15.98 -21.06 -1.57
C LYS A 60 17.34 -21.11 -2.27
N HIS A 61 17.37 -21.11 -3.61
CA HIS A 61 18.60 -21.15 -4.41
C HIS A 61 19.05 -19.78 -4.94
N SER A 62 18.35 -18.69 -4.61
CA SER A 62 18.75 -17.35 -5.06
C SER A 62 19.92 -16.84 -4.23
N LYS A 63 20.78 -16.03 -4.86
CA LYS A 63 21.77 -15.23 -4.14
C LYS A 63 21.09 -14.32 -3.11
N ILE A 64 19.91 -13.81 -3.42
CA ILE A 64 19.11 -12.92 -2.54
C ILE A 64 18.72 -13.62 -1.25
N HIS A 65 18.22 -14.86 -1.31
CA HIS A 65 17.92 -15.66 -0.12
C HIS A 65 19.15 -15.87 0.76
N ARG A 66 20.32 -16.15 0.17
CA ARG A 66 21.58 -16.30 0.92
C ARG A 66 21.98 -15.04 1.68
N TRP A 67 21.76 -13.87 1.08
CA TRP A 67 22.07 -12.57 1.71
C TRP A 67 20.93 -12.03 2.57
N SER A 68 19.73 -12.62 2.53
CA SER A 68 18.55 -12.12 3.24
C SER A 68 18.74 -12.10 4.76
N TYR A 69 19.30 -13.17 5.32
CA TYR A 69 19.54 -13.26 6.76
C TYR A 69 20.58 -12.23 7.20
N THR A 70 21.75 -12.21 6.56
CA THR A 70 22.81 -11.22 6.84
C THR A 70 22.29 -9.79 6.65
N GLY A 71 21.55 -9.54 5.57
CA GLY A 71 20.94 -8.24 5.29
C GLY A 71 19.93 -7.82 6.36
N SER A 72 19.09 -8.74 6.84
CA SER A 72 18.12 -8.44 7.91
C SER A 72 18.79 -8.12 9.25
N VAL A 73 19.87 -8.83 9.59
CA VAL A 73 20.65 -8.58 10.81
C VAL A 73 21.41 -7.25 10.69
N SER A 74 22.08 -6.99 9.56
CA SER A 74 22.78 -5.73 9.34
C SER A 74 21.83 -4.53 9.31
N PHE A 75 20.66 -4.67 8.69
CA PHE A 75 19.63 -3.64 8.72
C PHE A 75 19.08 -3.42 10.13
N GLY A 76 18.85 -4.49 10.89
CA GLY A 76 18.46 -4.41 12.30
C GLY A 76 19.50 -3.74 13.19
N ALA A 77 20.78 -4.03 12.98
CA ALA A 77 21.88 -3.35 13.66
C ALA A 77 21.91 -1.85 13.31
N ALA A 78 21.71 -1.50 12.03
CA ALA A 78 21.59 -0.10 11.61
C ALA A 78 20.36 0.57 12.25
N LEU A 79 19.20 -0.11 12.30
CA LEU A 79 18.02 0.38 12.99
C LEU A 79 18.33 0.66 14.46
N TYR A 80 18.96 -0.27 15.17
CA TYR A 80 19.31 -0.11 16.57
C TYR A 80 20.23 1.11 16.78
N LEU A 81 21.28 1.24 15.98
CA LEU A 81 22.26 2.34 16.09
C LEU A 81 21.68 3.71 15.72
N LEU A 82 20.71 3.76 14.81
CA LEU A 82 20.11 5.02 14.33
C LEU A 82 18.78 5.36 15.03
N SER A 83 18.22 4.42 15.78
CA SER A 83 16.97 4.61 16.49
C SER A 83 17.12 5.56 17.68
N HIS A 84 16.08 6.32 17.93
CA HIS A 84 15.96 7.09 19.17
C HIS A 84 15.37 6.24 20.29
N GLU A 85 14.76 5.09 19.94
CA GLU A 85 14.07 4.17 20.84
C GLU A 85 14.68 2.75 20.71
N PRO A 86 15.79 2.44 21.41
CA PRO A 86 16.58 1.24 21.18
C PRO A 86 15.81 -0.06 21.47
N PHE A 87 14.91 -0.04 22.45
CA PHE A 87 14.06 -1.20 22.77
C PHE A 87 13.05 -1.51 21.66
N GLN A 88 12.44 -0.48 21.08
CA GLN A 88 11.53 -0.65 19.93
C GLN A 88 12.30 -1.13 18.70
N ALA A 89 13.51 -0.59 18.47
CA ALA A 89 14.37 -1.02 17.38
C ALA A 89 14.78 -2.50 17.49
N LEU A 90 15.07 -2.97 18.71
CA LEU A 90 15.37 -4.36 18.97
C LEU A 90 14.15 -5.26 18.67
N ALA A 91 12.95 -4.85 19.09
CA ALA A 91 11.72 -5.58 18.82
C ALA A 91 11.41 -5.68 17.32
N VAL A 92 11.54 -4.57 16.58
CA VAL A 92 11.38 -4.55 15.11
C VAL A 92 12.43 -5.42 14.43
N THR A 93 13.68 -5.36 14.90
CA THR A 93 14.78 -6.20 14.39
C THR A 93 14.49 -7.68 14.61
N ALA A 94 14.06 -8.07 15.81
CA ALA A 94 13.70 -9.44 16.13
C ALA A 94 12.55 -9.93 15.24
N ALA A 95 11.51 -9.09 15.05
CA ALA A 95 10.39 -9.41 14.17
C ALA A 95 10.83 -9.57 12.70
N LEU A 96 11.73 -8.71 12.22
CA LEU A 96 12.27 -8.79 10.86
C LEU A 96 13.08 -10.08 10.64
N VAL A 97 14.03 -10.37 11.54
CA VAL A 97 14.88 -11.57 11.46
C VAL A 97 14.04 -12.83 11.55
N LEU A 98 13.06 -12.88 12.47
CA LEU A 98 12.14 -14.00 12.60
C LEU A 98 11.30 -14.17 11.33
N THR A 99 10.79 -13.08 10.76
CA THR A 99 10.01 -13.14 9.52
C THR A 99 10.85 -13.69 8.38
N VAL A 100 12.07 -13.19 8.17
CA VAL A 100 12.99 -13.70 7.14
C VAL A 100 13.26 -15.19 7.35
N PHE A 101 13.57 -15.60 8.59
CA PHE A 101 13.80 -17.01 8.92
C PHE A 101 12.60 -17.90 8.60
N LEU A 102 11.38 -17.47 8.96
CA LEU A 102 10.16 -18.23 8.66
C LEU A 102 9.91 -18.30 7.15
N LEU A 103 10.06 -17.19 6.42
CA LEU A 103 9.89 -17.15 4.98
C LEU A 103 10.90 -18.06 4.24
N SER A 104 12.15 -18.14 4.71
CA SER A 104 13.17 -19.07 4.20
C SER A 104 12.77 -20.54 4.32
N ARG A 105 11.90 -20.90 5.27
CA ARG A 105 11.41 -22.27 5.45
C ARG A 105 10.21 -22.59 4.56
N LEU A 106 9.45 -21.57 4.15
CA LEU A 106 8.25 -21.74 3.34
C LEU A 106 8.55 -22.21 1.91
N LYS A 107 7.51 -22.70 1.24
CA LYS A 107 7.57 -23.09 -0.16
C LYS A 107 7.60 -21.84 -1.04
N HIS A 108 8.51 -21.83 -2.01
CA HIS A 108 8.63 -20.77 -3.01
C HIS A 108 7.29 -20.56 -3.75
N ARG A 109 6.91 -19.30 -3.96
CA ARG A 109 5.62 -18.84 -4.53
C ARG A 109 4.39 -19.10 -3.65
N GLY A 110 4.62 -19.34 -2.36
CA GLY A 110 3.56 -19.48 -1.39
C GLY A 110 3.21 -18.13 -0.77
N PHE A 111 3.43 -18.03 0.53
CA PHE A 111 2.97 -16.94 1.38
C PHE A 111 3.41 -15.52 0.94
N THR A 112 4.62 -15.38 0.40
CA THR A 112 5.17 -14.10 -0.10
C THR A 112 4.53 -13.64 -1.41
N HIS A 113 3.85 -14.52 -2.14
CA HIS A 113 3.19 -14.18 -3.39
C HIS A 113 1.68 -13.93 -3.21
N HIS A 114 1.25 -13.75 -1.96
CA HIS A 114 -0.14 -13.56 -1.56
C HIS A 114 -0.32 -12.35 -0.63
N ALA A 115 -1.57 -11.94 -0.45
CA ALA A 115 -1.93 -10.77 0.38
C ALA A 115 -1.31 -10.77 1.79
N PRO A 116 -1.21 -11.90 2.52
CA PRO A 116 -0.56 -11.91 3.84
C PRO A 116 0.91 -11.46 3.81
N GLY A 117 1.66 -11.83 2.76
CA GLY A 117 3.05 -11.41 2.58
C GLY A 117 3.18 -9.90 2.39
N VAL A 118 2.27 -9.29 1.63
CA VAL A 118 2.21 -7.82 1.43
C VAL A 118 1.91 -7.11 2.74
N VAL A 119 0.96 -7.61 3.53
CA VAL A 119 0.55 -7.01 4.80
C VAL A 119 1.70 -7.06 5.82
N ILE A 120 2.34 -8.22 5.99
CA ILE A 120 3.48 -8.36 6.92
C ILE A 120 4.64 -7.47 6.49
N PHE A 121 4.95 -7.42 5.20
CA PHE A 121 5.97 -6.53 4.67
C PHE A 121 5.65 -5.06 4.97
N ALA A 122 4.41 -4.62 4.73
CA ALA A 122 3.98 -3.25 4.99
C ALA A 122 4.08 -2.87 6.48
N VAL A 123 3.66 -3.77 7.38
CA VAL A 123 3.72 -3.56 8.83
C VAL A 123 5.16 -3.44 9.31
N LEU A 124 6.03 -4.35 8.90
CA LEU A 124 7.45 -4.32 9.28
C LEU A 124 8.15 -3.07 8.76
N LEU A 125 7.87 -2.68 7.51
CA LEU A 125 8.46 -1.50 6.89
C LEU A 125 7.98 -0.21 7.58
N TYR A 126 6.68 -0.11 7.88
CA TYR A 126 6.12 1.00 8.64
C TYR A 126 6.74 1.11 10.05
N ALA A 127 6.83 -0.01 10.77
CA ALA A 127 7.43 -0.05 12.10
C ALA A 127 8.91 0.40 12.06
N ALA A 128 9.69 -0.09 11.10
CA ALA A 128 11.10 0.28 10.92
C ALA A 128 11.27 1.80 10.69
N PHE A 129 10.47 2.40 9.80
CA PHE A 129 10.57 3.84 9.54
C PHE A 129 9.99 4.70 10.67
N SER A 130 9.04 4.18 11.44
CA SER A 130 8.51 4.87 12.62
C SER A 130 9.56 4.95 13.73
N VAL A 131 10.29 3.86 13.98
CA VAL A 131 11.39 3.83 14.97
C VAL A 131 12.56 4.77 14.60
N LEU A 132 12.75 5.01 13.30
CA LEU A 132 13.72 5.98 12.78
C LEU A 132 13.21 7.42 12.79
N ASN A 133 12.00 7.69 13.29
CA ASN A 133 11.37 9.02 13.30
C ASN A 133 11.31 9.70 11.91
N PHE A 134 11.09 8.93 10.84
CA PHE A 134 10.87 9.51 9.53
C PHE A 134 9.63 10.42 9.55
N SER A 135 9.70 11.59 8.89
CA SER A 135 8.61 12.56 8.89
C SER A 135 7.31 12.04 8.27
N SER A 136 7.40 11.04 7.38
CA SER A 136 6.22 10.37 6.81
C SER A 136 6.49 8.88 6.55
N PRO A 137 6.44 8.03 7.60
CA PRO A 137 6.68 6.60 7.47
C PRO A 137 5.68 5.94 6.50
N VAL A 138 4.45 6.44 6.48
CA VAL A 138 3.38 5.98 5.56
C VAL A 138 3.79 6.12 4.10
N VAL A 139 4.35 7.27 3.70
CA VAL A 139 4.75 7.51 2.31
C VAL A 139 5.91 6.60 1.90
N VAL A 140 6.91 6.44 2.78
CA VAL A 140 8.07 5.56 2.55
C VAL A 140 7.61 4.11 2.39
N THR A 141 6.76 3.64 3.31
CA THR A 141 6.16 2.32 3.25
C THR A 141 5.34 2.13 1.97
N GLY A 142 4.59 3.14 1.56
CA GLY A 142 3.83 3.13 0.31
C GLY A 142 4.69 2.85 -0.92
N PHE A 143 5.89 3.44 -1.02
CA PHE A 143 6.82 3.14 -2.11
C PHE A 143 7.33 1.70 -2.08
N GLY A 144 7.64 1.17 -0.89
CA GLY A 144 8.02 -0.23 -0.72
C GLY A 144 6.89 -1.18 -1.13
N VAL A 145 5.68 -0.94 -0.65
CA VAL A 145 4.49 -1.74 -0.99
C VAL A 145 4.19 -1.69 -2.49
N ALA A 146 4.32 -0.51 -3.12
CA ALA A 146 4.17 -0.39 -4.57
C ALA A 146 5.20 -1.24 -5.33
N GLY A 147 6.45 -1.29 -4.85
CA GLY A 147 7.48 -2.19 -5.37
C GLY A 147 7.07 -3.66 -5.25
N TYR A 148 6.59 -4.08 -4.08
CA TYR A 148 6.12 -5.44 -3.83
C TYR A 148 4.97 -5.83 -4.78
N LEU A 149 3.97 -4.96 -4.91
CA LEU A 149 2.83 -5.19 -5.81
C LEU A 149 3.26 -5.24 -7.28
N SER A 150 4.28 -4.47 -7.68
CA SER A 150 4.79 -4.50 -9.05
C SER A 150 5.42 -5.86 -9.39
N HIS A 151 6.14 -6.48 -8.46
CA HIS A 151 6.67 -7.83 -8.61
C HIS A 151 5.53 -8.85 -8.78
N LEU A 152 4.52 -8.80 -7.91
CA LEU A 152 3.36 -9.69 -8.01
C LEU A 152 2.65 -9.54 -9.35
N ALA A 153 2.41 -8.30 -9.78
CA ALA A 153 1.77 -8.01 -11.06
C ALA A 153 2.55 -8.63 -12.23
N ALA A 154 3.87 -8.46 -12.26
CA ALA A 154 4.73 -9.05 -13.29
C ALA A 154 4.59 -10.58 -13.34
N ASP A 155 4.54 -11.22 -12.17
CA ASP A 155 4.43 -12.68 -12.06
C ASP A 155 3.03 -13.19 -12.50
N PHE A 156 1.96 -12.45 -12.18
CA PHE A 156 0.62 -12.74 -12.69
C PHE A 156 0.54 -12.63 -14.22
N PHE A 157 1.13 -11.59 -14.82
CA PHE A 157 1.14 -11.43 -16.28
C PHE A 157 1.98 -12.52 -16.97
N SER A 158 3.14 -12.87 -16.41
CA SER A 158 4.01 -13.93 -16.93
C SER A 158 3.31 -15.30 -16.92
N THR A 159 2.69 -15.67 -15.80
CA THR A 159 1.97 -16.95 -15.68
C THR A 159 0.73 -17.01 -16.59
N ARG A 160 -0.03 -15.90 -16.70
CA ARG A 160 -1.16 -15.79 -17.62
C ARG A 160 -0.73 -15.94 -19.09
N SER A 161 0.39 -15.32 -19.46
CA SER A 161 0.96 -15.41 -20.81
C SER A 161 1.33 -16.86 -21.15
N LYS A 162 2.09 -17.54 -20.26
CA LYS A 162 2.48 -18.95 -20.42
C LYS A 162 1.26 -19.87 -20.55
N ARG A 163 0.20 -19.66 -19.76
CA ARG A 163 -1.04 -20.43 -19.85
C ARG A 163 -1.75 -20.25 -21.20
N LYS A 164 -1.76 -19.02 -21.76
CA LYS A 164 -2.32 -18.77 -23.10
C LYS A 164 -1.49 -19.47 -24.18
N ALA A 165 -0.16 -19.35 -24.14
CA ALA A 165 0.73 -20.00 -25.10
C ALA A 165 0.56 -21.54 -25.10
N ASN A 166 0.50 -22.16 -23.92
CA ASN A 166 0.29 -23.62 -23.81
C ASN A 166 -1.09 -24.08 -24.29
N LYS A 167 -2.13 -23.25 -24.17
CA LYS A 167 -3.46 -23.55 -24.75
C LYS A 167 -3.43 -23.47 -26.28
N ALA A 168 -2.75 -22.46 -26.83
CA ALA A 168 -2.60 -22.30 -28.27
C ALA A 168 -1.82 -23.47 -28.89
N SER A 169 -0.69 -23.88 -28.29
CA SER A 169 0.11 -25.01 -28.79
C SER A 169 -0.65 -26.35 -28.75
N LYS A 170 -1.46 -26.59 -27.71
CA LYS A 170 -2.32 -27.79 -27.65
C LYS A 170 -3.42 -27.78 -28.71
N GLN A 171 -3.96 -26.62 -29.07
CA GLN A 171 -4.97 -26.51 -30.13
C GLN A 171 -4.38 -26.68 -31.54
N THR A 172 -3.19 -26.13 -31.80
CA THR A 172 -2.50 -26.33 -33.08
C THR A 172 -2.00 -27.77 -33.25
N GLY A 173 -1.44 -28.38 -32.20
CA GLY A 173 -1.03 -29.79 -32.23
C GLY A 173 -2.19 -30.77 -32.46
N LYS A 174 -3.38 -30.49 -31.92
CA LYS A 174 -4.59 -31.29 -32.19
C LYS A 174 -5.15 -31.11 -33.61
N ARG A 175 -4.90 -29.97 -34.26
CA ARG A 175 -5.33 -29.72 -35.64
C ARG A 175 -4.39 -30.35 -36.67
N ALA A 176 -3.10 -30.50 -36.37
CA ALA A 176 -2.12 -31.13 -37.26
C ALA A 176 -2.15 -32.67 -37.25
N SER A 177 -2.94 -33.28 -36.35
CA SER A 177 -3.07 -34.74 -36.20
C SER A 177 -4.39 -35.29 -36.77
N LYS A 178 -5.19 -34.45 -37.44
CA LYS A 178 -6.40 -34.83 -38.17
C LYS A 178 -6.16 -34.65 -39.66
#